data_AF-A0A1L3R8U1-F1
#
_entry.id   AF-A0A1L3R8U1-F1
#
_cell.length_a   1.000
_cell.length_b   1.000
_cell.length_c   1.000
_cell.angle_alpha   90.00
_cell.angle_beta   90.00
_cell.angle_gamma   90.00
#
_symmetry.space_group_name_H-M   'P 1'
#
loop_
_entity.id
_entity.type
_entity.pdbx_description
1 polymer ?
#
loop_
_entity_poly.entity_id
_entity_poly.type
_entity_poly.pdbx_seq_one_letter_code
_entity_poly.pdbx_strand_id
1 'polypeptide(L)'
;MSAFKFNAFNDRREAAAKAKAAMLDRFKSAPSLDDPDIKQKLEEQRIAYEAREARLAERKRLKAEEAARIAAEKAAAEKARIEEERAHEAAKAAAAVEEKARALALLAEQKAERDRRYAARKARTGRK
;
A
#
# COMPACT_ATOMS: atom_id res chain seq x y z
N MET A 1 32.11 56.00 22.28
CA MET A 1 31.20 54.84 22.09
C MET A 1 29.76 55.35 22.08
N SER A 2 28.90 54.83 21.20
CA SER A 2 27.44 55.13 21.08
C SER A 2 26.99 56.24 20.11
N ALA A 3 27.35 56.13 18.83
CA ALA A 3 26.71 56.90 17.73
C ALA A 3 25.88 56.02 16.76
N PHE A 4 25.68 54.74 17.06
CA PHE A 4 25.13 53.75 16.10
C PHE A 4 23.68 53.31 16.35
N LYS A 5 22.89 54.05 17.13
CA LYS A 5 21.54 53.60 17.56
C LYS A 5 20.38 54.55 17.30
N PHE A 6 20.61 55.74 16.74
CA PHE A 6 19.54 56.74 16.53
C PHE A 6 18.85 56.68 15.16
N ASN A 7 19.43 56.00 14.16
CA ASN A 7 18.83 55.88 12.83
C ASN A 7 17.83 54.70 12.73
N ALA A 8 18.05 53.58 13.44
CA ALA A 8 17.27 52.35 13.21
C ALA A 8 15.77 52.40 13.61
N PHE A 9 15.34 53.20 14.59
CA PHE A 9 13.93 53.23 15.00
C PHE A 9 13.10 54.20 14.15
N ASN A 10 13.62 55.41 13.92
CA ASN A 10 12.95 56.41 13.10
C ASN A 10 12.86 55.95 11.64
N ASP A 11 13.92 55.35 11.09
CA ASP A 11 13.91 54.80 9.73
C ASP A 11 12.85 53.70 9.57
N ARG A 12 12.71 52.80 10.57
CA ARG A 12 11.66 51.76 10.57
C ARG A 12 10.26 52.35 10.67
N ARG A 13 10.07 53.39 11.50
CA ARG A 13 8.79 54.08 11.63
C ARG A 13 8.38 54.76 10.33
N GLU A 14 9.32 55.45 9.68
CA GLU A 14 9.10 56.09 8.38
C GLU A 14 8.86 55.08 7.27
N ALA A 15 9.61 53.98 7.23
CA ALA A 15 9.39 52.90 6.27
C ALA A 15 8.00 52.27 6.42
N ALA A 16 7.56 52.02 7.66
CA ALA A 16 6.21 51.52 7.94
C ALA A 16 5.13 52.53 7.55
N ALA A 17 5.34 53.82 7.81
CA ALA A 17 4.41 54.88 7.41
C ALA A 17 4.30 54.98 5.88
N LYS A 18 5.44 54.94 5.17
CA LYS A 18 5.49 54.92 3.69
C LYS A 18 4.83 53.67 3.12
N ALA A 19 5.04 52.50 3.72
CA ALA A 19 4.38 51.25 3.29
C ALA A 19 2.86 51.32 3.46
N LYS A 20 2.37 51.84 4.59
CA LYS A 20 0.93 52.04 4.82
C LYS A 20 0.33 53.05 3.85
N ALA A 21 1.01 54.16 3.60
CA ALA A 21 0.59 55.14 2.60
C ALA A 21 0.50 54.50 1.21
N ALA A 22 1.54 53.77 0.78
CA ALA A 22 1.55 53.07 -0.49
C ALA A 22 0.44 51.99 -0.62
N MET A 23 0.10 51.28 0.47
CA MET A 23 -1.03 50.34 0.48
C MET A 23 -2.38 51.04 0.33
N LEU A 24 -2.58 52.17 1.02
CA LEU A 24 -3.80 52.97 0.91
C LEU A 24 -3.93 53.59 -0.49
N ASP A 25 -2.83 54.08 -1.06
CA ASP A 25 -2.83 54.65 -2.41
C ASP A 25 -3.15 53.57 -3.45
N ARG A 26 -2.55 52.37 -3.33
CA ARG A 26 -2.90 51.21 -4.17
C ARG A 26 -4.37 50.82 -4.06
N PHE A 27 -4.94 50.86 -2.86
CA PHE A 27 -6.35 50.53 -2.64
C PHE A 27 -7.28 51.58 -3.27
N LYS A 28 -6.94 52.88 -3.12
CA LYS A 28 -7.70 53.98 -3.73
C LYS A 28 -7.58 54.01 -5.25
N SER A 29 -6.41 53.62 -5.80
CA SER A 29 -6.16 53.56 -7.24
C SER A 29 -6.56 52.23 -7.87
N ALA A 30 -7.05 51.26 -7.09
CA ALA A 30 -7.45 49.97 -7.61
C ALA A 30 -8.72 50.13 -8.47
N PRO A 31 -8.78 49.52 -9.66
CA PRO A 31 -10.00 49.49 -10.45
C PRO A 31 -11.12 48.78 -9.69
N SER A 32 -12.35 49.23 -9.89
CA SER A 32 -13.54 48.62 -9.29
C SER A 32 -13.71 47.18 -9.78
N LEU A 33 -14.36 46.34 -8.98
CA LEU A 33 -14.81 45.01 -9.43
C LEU A 33 -15.81 45.10 -10.59
N ASP A 34 -16.42 46.27 -10.80
CA ASP A 34 -17.30 46.52 -11.94
C ASP A 34 -16.59 46.90 -13.23
N ASP A 35 -15.28 47.16 -13.17
CA ASP A 35 -14.44 47.48 -14.33
C ASP A 35 -14.46 46.30 -15.32
N PRO A 36 -14.75 46.53 -16.62
CA PRO A 36 -14.81 45.47 -17.62
C PRO A 36 -13.51 44.65 -17.70
N ASP A 37 -12.33 45.28 -17.51
CA ASP A 37 -11.05 44.58 -17.59
C ASP A 37 -10.84 43.63 -16.40
N ILE A 38 -11.34 44.01 -15.22
CA ILE A 38 -11.32 43.15 -14.02
C ILE A 38 -12.31 41.99 -14.18
N LYS A 39 -13.51 42.25 -14.71
CA LYS A 39 -14.50 41.20 -14.98
C LYS A 39 -13.98 40.16 -15.98
N GLN A 40 -13.34 40.62 -17.05
CA GLN A 40 -12.71 39.71 -18.03
C GLN A 40 -11.64 38.83 -17.38
N LYS A 41 -10.73 39.40 -16.59
CA LYS A 41 -9.69 38.63 -15.88
C LYS A 41 -10.28 37.63 -14.90
N LEU A 42 -11.34 38.00 -14.17
CA LEU A 42 -12.00 37.09 -13.23
C LEU A 42 -12.68 35.93 -13.97
N GLU A 43 -13.33 36.20 -15.10
CA GLU A 43 -13.95 35.17 -15.93
C GLU A 43 -12.89 34.22 -16.54
N GLU A 44 -11.78 34.75 -17.05
CA GLU A 44 -10.66 33.93 -17.54
C GLU A 44 -10.08 33.03 -16.44
N GLN A 45 -9.89 33.58 -15.23
CA GLN A 45 -9.42 32.81 -14.08
C GLN A 45 -10.41 31.74 -13.68
N ARG A 46 -11.71 32.06 -13.70
CA ARG A 46 -12.79 31.12 -13.41
C ARG A 46 -12.80 29.97 -14.40
N ILE A 47 -12.76 30.25 -15.70
CA ILE A 47 -12.70 29.23 -16.76
C ILE A 47 -11.46 28.35 -16.57
N ALA A 48 -10.29 28.95 -16.30
CA ALA A 48 -9.06 28.21 -16.07
C ALA A 48 -9.12 27.33 -14.81
N TYR A 49 -9.78 27.81 -13.75
CA TYR A 49 -10.01 27.05 -12.52
C TYR A 49 -10.96 25.87 -12.75
N GLU A 50 -12.11 26.10 -13.38
CA GLU A 50 -13.08 25.06 -13.73
C GLU A 50 -12.45 23.98 -14.61
N ALA A 51 -11.64 24.36 -15.61
CA ALA A 51 -10.90 23.42 -16.44
C ALA A 51 -9.80 22.64 -15.69
N ARG A 52 -9.21 23.21 -14.63
CA ARG A 52 -8.27 22.49 -13.75
C ARG A 52 -9.01 21.51 -12.85
N GLU A 53 -10.10 21.93 -12.24
CA GLU A 53 -10.93 21.07 -11.38
C GLU A 53 -11.50 19.89 -12.16
N ALA A 54 -11.99 20.09 -13.38
CA ALA A 54 -12.46 19.02 -14.25
C ALA A 54 -11.37 17.97 -14.52
N ARG A 55 -10.15 18.40 -14.90
CA ARG A 55 -9.01 17.50 -15.13
C ARG A 55 -8.57 16.78 -13.86
N LEU A 56 -8.59 17.45 -12.71
CA LEU A 56 -8.25 16.83 -11.43
C LEU A 56 -9.30 15.80 -10.99
N ALA A 57 -10.59 16.10 -11.19
CA ALA A 57 -11.68 15.17 -10.90
C ALA A 57 -11.59 13.91 -11.78
N GLU A 58 -11.37 14.07 -13.08
CA GLU A 58 -11.16 12.94 -14.00
C GLU A 58 -9.94 12.10 -13.58
N ARG A 59 -8.79 12.75 -13.35
CA ARG A 59 -7.57 12.04 -12.92
C ARG A 59 -7.76 11.31 -11.59
N LYS A 60 -8.52 11.89 -10.65
CA LYS A 60 -8.85 11.21 -9.38
C LYS A 60 -9.72 9.99 -9.60
N ARG A 61 -10.72 10.06 -10.48
CA ARG A 61 -11.58 8.91 -10.83
C ARG A 61 -10.75 7.79 -11.47
N LEU A 62 -9.96 8.09 -12.49
CA LEU A 62 -9.11 7.11 -13.16
C LEU A 62 -8.13 6.44 -12.19
N LYS A 63 -7.48 7.22 -11.31
CA LYS A 63 -6.59 6.66 -10.29
C LYS A 63 -7.32 5.77 -9.28
N ALA A 64 -8.53 6.13 -8.87
CA ALA A 64 -9.32 5.32 -7.96
C ALA A 64 -9.75 4.00 -8.60
N GLU A 65 -10.17 4.04 -9.87
CA GLU A 65 -10.50 2.85 -10.66
C GLU A 65 -9.28 1.94 -10.84
N GLU A 66 -8.14 2.49 -11.24
CA GLU A 66 -6.89 1.74 -11.40
C GLU A 66 -6.42 1.13 -10.08
N ALA A 67 -6.45 1.89 -8.98
CA ALA A 67 -6.11 1.39 -7.65
C ALA A 67 -7.04 0.25 -7.22
N ALA A 68 -8.35 0.35 -7.51
CA ALA A 68 -9.31 -0.71 -7.23
C ALA A 68 -9.03 -1.97 -8.06
N ARG A 69 -8.68 -1.83 -9.35
CA ARG A 69 -8.30 -2.97 -10.20
C ARG A 69 -7.04 -3.66 -9.69
N ILE A 70 -5.99 -2.89 -9.37
CA ILE A 70 -4.74 -3.43 -8.84
C ILE A 70 -4.97 -4.13 -7.49
N ALA A 71 -5.81 -3.55 -6.61
CA ALA A 71 -6.14 -4.17 -5.32
C ALA A 71 -6.89 -5.49 -5.50
N ALA A 72 -7.86 -5.54 -6.43
CA ALA A 72 -8.60 -6.76 -6.74
C ALA A 72 -7.70 -7.85 -7.34
N GLU A 73 -6.81 -7.48 -8.26
CA GLU A 73 -5.84 -8.41 -8.86
C GLU A 73 -4.88 -8.98 -7.81
N LYS A 74 -4.33 -8.13 -6.94
CA LYS A 74 -3.45 -8.56 -5.85
C LYS A 74 -4.17 -9.50 -4.87
N ALA A 75 -5.41 -9.18 -4.50
CA ALA A 75 -6.21 -10.03 -3.63
C ALA A 75 -6.52 -11.39 -4.28
N ALA A 76 -6.78 -11.43 -5.58
CA ALA A 76 -6.99 -12.68 -6.31
C ALA A 76 -5.71 -13.52 -6.39
N ALA A 77 -4.57 -12.89 -6.70
CA ALA A 77 -3.27 -13.56 -6.76
C ALA A 77 -2.84 -14.10 -5.39
N GLU A 78 -3.08 -13.35 -4.31
CA GLU A 78 -2.80 -13.80 -2.94
C GLU A 78 -3.68 -14.99 -2.53
N LYS A 79 -4.98 -14.95 -2.84
CA LYS A 79 -5.88 -16.08 -2.61
C LYS A 79 -5.42 -17.34 -3.36
N ALA A 80 -5.06 -17.20 -4.64
CA ALA A 80 -4.55 -18.32 -5.42
C ALA A 80 -3.26 -18.91 -4.82
N ARG A 81 -2.33 -18.06 -4.37
CA ARG A 81 -1.10 -18.53 -3.69
C ARG A 81 -1.40 -19.28 -2.39
N ILE A 82 -2.31 -18.76 -1.57
CA ILE A 82 -2.71 -19.42 -0.32
C ILE A 82 -3.38 -20.77 -0.61
N GLU A 83 -4.22 -20.86 -1.65
CA GLU A 83 -4.85 -22.11 -2.06
C GLU A 83 -3.83 -23.13 -2.58
N GLU A 84 -2.87 -22.71 -3.40
CA GLU A 84 -1.76 -23.55 -3.87
C GLU A 84 -0.89 -24.05 -2.71
N GLU A 85 -0.54 -23.17 -1.78
CA GLU A 85 0.24 -23.53 -0.60
C GLU A 85 -0.50 -24.56 0.26
N ARG A 86 -1.79 -24.34 0.54
CA ARG A 86 -2.64 -25.29 1.27
C ARG A 86 -2.75 -26.63 0.56
N ALA A 87 -2.92 -26.64 -0.76
CA ALA A 87 -3.00 -27.86 -1.54
C ALA A 87 -1.67 -28.64 -1.47
N HIS A 88 -0.54 -27.96 -1.57
CA HIS A 88 0.77 -28.55 -1.46
C HIS A 88 1.07 -29.09 -0.05
N GLU A 89 0.69 -28.36 1.01
CA GLU A 89 0.78 -28.84 2.39
C GLU A 89 -0.10 -30.06 2.63
N ALA A 90 -1.33 -30.06 2.14
CA ALA A 90 -2.24 -31.20 2.23
C ALA A 90 -1.67 -32.43 1.50
N ALA A 91 -1.11 -32.24 0.31
CA ALA A 91 -0.46 -33.31 -0.45
C ALA A 91 0.76 -33.89 0.29
N LYS A 92 1.59 -33.03 0.89
CA LYS A 92 2.72 -33.46 1.73
C LYS A 92 2.26 -34.24 2.95
N ALA A 93 1.21 -33.78 3.63
CA ALA A 93 0.67 -34.47 4.79
C ALA A 93 0.11 -35.85 4.40
N ALA A 94 -0.63 -35.95 3.30
CA ALA A 94 -1.14 -37.22 2.78
C ALA A 94 0.00 -38.19 2.43
N ALA A 95 1.02 -37.72 1.70
CA ALA A 95 2.19 -38.52 1.35
C ALA A 95 2.93 -39.03 2.61
N ALA A 96 3.07 -38.20 3.64
CA ALA A 96 3.70 -38.60 4.89
C ALA A 96 2.88 -39.67 5.65
N VAL A 97 1.55 -39.62 5.58
CA VAL A 97 0.68 -40.66 6.15
C VAL A 97 0.81 -41.96 5.37
N GLU A 98 0.81 -41.90 4.04
CA GLU A 98 0.99 -43.08 3.19
C GLU A 98 2.35 -43.76 3.43
N GLU A 99 3.44 -42.99 3.48
CA GLU A 99 4.78 -43.51 3.77
C GLU A 99 4.84 -44.21 5.14
N LYS A 100 4.23 -43.62 6.17
CA LYS A 100 4.13 -44.27 7.49
C LYS A 100 3.31 -45.56 7.43
N ALA A 101 2.19 -45.57 6.71
CA ALA A 101 1.37 -46.77 6.56
C ALA A 101 2.13 -47.88 5.84
N ARG A 102 2.86 -47.57 4.76
CA ARG A 102 3.72 -48.50 4.03
C ARG A 102 4.83 -49.05 4.92
N ALA A 103 5.49 -48.20 5.69
CA ALA A 103 6.53 -48.61 6.62
C ALA A 103 5.99 -49.58 7.70
N LEU A 104 4.80 -49.29 8.27
CA LEU A 104 4.15 -50.17 9.24
C LEU A 104 3.76 -51.52 8.62
N ALA A 105 3.23 -51.52 7.40
CA ALA A 105 2.90 -52.76 6.68
C ALA A 105 4.14 -53.62 6.45
N LEU A 106 5.24 -53.02 5.98
CA LEU A 106 6.51 -53.72 5.78
C LEU A 106 7.06 -54.31 7.08
N LEU A 107 7.00 -53.57 8.18
CA LEU A 107 7.41 -54.06 9.51
C LEU A 107 6.53 -55.23 9.98
N ALA A 108 5.22 -55.18 9.71
CA ALA A 108 4.31 -56.27 10.02
C ALA A 108 4.64 -57.54 9.21
N GLU A 109 4.95 -57.40 7.92
CA GLU A 109 5.38 -58.50 7.04
C GLU A 109 6.69 -59.14 7.53
N GLN A 110 7.71 -58.33 7.82
CA GLN A 110 9.00 -58.80 8.34
C GLN A 110 8.83 -59.54 9.67
N LYS A 111 7.96 -59.04 10.56
CA LYS A 111 7.64 -59.71 11.82
C LYS A 111 6.96 -61.05 11.57
N ALA A 112 5.96 -61.09 10.69
CA ALA A 112 5.25 -62.32 10.34
C ALA A 112 6.20 -63.37 9.74
N GLU A 113 7.14 -62.96 8.89
CA GLU A 113 8.16 -63.85 8.34
C GLU A 113 9.10 -64.39 9.43
N ARG A 114 9.57 -63.53 10.32
CA ARG A 114 10.40 -63.93 11.46
C ARG A 114 9.67 -64.94 12.36
N ASP A 115 8.40 -64.71 12.64
CA ASP A 115 7.58 -65.58 13.48
C ASP A 115 7.35 -66.94 12.79
N ARG A 116 7.13 -66.97 11.46
CA ARG A 116 7.08 -68.21 10.66
C ARG A 116 8.40 -68.99 10.74
N ARG A 117 9.54 -68.30 10.58
CA ARG A 117 10.88 -68.93 10.69
C ARG A 117 11.11 -69.48 12.10
N TYR A 118 10.72 -68.74 13.14
CA TYR A 118 10.84 -69.18 14.53
C TYR A 118 9.97 -70.41 14.81
N ALA A 119 8.71 -70.43 14.36
CA ALA A 119 7.81 -71.58 14.48
C ALA A 119 8.37 -72.82 13.78
N ALA A 120 8.88 -72.67 12.55
CA ALA A 120 9.52 -73.77 11.80
C ALA A 120 10.75 -74.32 12.53
N ARG A 121 11.60 -73.44 13.08
CA ARG A 121 12.77 -73.85 13.89
C ARG A 121 12.33 -74.61 15.14
N LYS A 122 11.33 -74.12 15.87
CA LYS A 122 10.81 -74.74 17.08
C LYS A 122 10.23 -76.13 16.80
N ALA A 123 9.46 -76.27 15.72
CA ALA A 123 8.90 -77.54 15.28
C ALA A 123 10.00 -78.58 14.95
N ARG A 124 11.13 -78.14 14.37
CA ARG A 124 12.29 -79.01 14.13
C ARG A 124 12.96 -79.46 15.43
N THR A 125 13.07 -78.59 16.44
CA THR A 125 13.79 -78.90 17.69
C THR A 125 12.93 -79.63 18.73
N GLY A 126 11.60 -79.50 18.67
CA GLY A 126 10.67 -80.14 19.60
C GLY A 126 10.16 -81.54 19.17
N ARG A 127 10.59 -82.04 18.00
CA ARG A 127 10.29 -83.39 17.50
C ARG A 127 11.41 -84.38 17.86
N LYS A 128 11.81 -84.39 19.13
CA LYS A 128 12.69 -85.39 19.75
C LYS A 128 11.98 -85.98 20.94
#